data_AF-A0A3A8SMR0-F1
#
_entry.id   AF-A0A3A8SMR0-F1
#
_cell.length_a   1.000
_cell.length_b   1.000
_cell.length_c   1.000
_cell.angle_alpha   90.00
_cell.angle_beta   90.00
_cell.angle_gamma   90.00
#
_symmetry.space_group_name_H-M   'P 1'
#
loop_
_entity.id
_entity.type
_entity.pdbx_description
1 polymer ?
#
loop_
_entity_poly.entity_id
_entity_poly.type
_entity_poly.pdbx_seq_one_letter_code
_entity_poly.pdbx_strand_id
1 'polypeptide(L)'
;YHFSRQSLASQVEEAMFQDITLEGALIGTPATRARITREDLQEYYARNYVTSNVSLVFTGAVSVEQARALVEEAYRLPPALPEEAVAPAMQSAQYPVVQQTRAHVTFVTLGYPVPHEERATCRAVASLL
;
A
#
# COMPACT_ATOMS: atom_id res chain seq x y z
N TYR A 1 18.47 -16.85 24.36
CA TYR A 1 18.58 -16.60 22.91
C TYR A 1 17.18 -16.36 22.36
N HIS A 2 16.75 -15.09 22.32
CA HIS A 2 15.52 -14.69 21.64
C HIS A 2 15.92 -14.09 20.30
N PHE A 3 15.76 -14.84 19.22
CA PHE A 3 15.66 -14.22 17.90
C PHE A 3 14.41 -13.35 17.95
N SER A 4 14.59 -12.01 17.96
CA SER A 4 13.51 -11.11 17.58
C SER A 4 13.02 -11.57 16.21
N ARG A 5 11.71 -11.85 16.10
CA ARG A 5 11.09 -12.44 14.90
C ARG A 5 11.06 -11.50 13.69
N GLN A 6 11.62 -10.31 13.80
CA GLN A 6 11.58 -9.32 12.75
C GLN A 6 12.75 -9.49 11.78
N SER A 7 12.43 -9.55 10.49
CA SER A 7 13.42 -9.62 9.42
C SER A 7 14.27 -8.34 9.38
N LEU A 8 15.46 -8.39 8.77
CA LEU A 8 16.29 -7.19 8.58
C LEU A 8 15.59 -6.14 7.71
N ALA A 9 14.88 -6.58 6.66
CA ALA A 9 14.06 -5.69 5.83
C ALA A 9 13.03 -4.95 6.68
N SER A 10 12.49 -5.63 7.70
CA SER A 10 11.50 -5.03 8.56
C SER A 10 12.02 -3.90 9.44
N GLN A 11 13.22 -4.08 9.98
CA GLN A 11 13.90 -3.05 10.77
C GLN A 11 14.22 -1.82 9.92
N VAL A 12 14.61 -2.02 8.65
CA VAL A 12 14.92 -0.90 7.74
C VAL A 12 13.66 -0.10 7.42
N GLU A 13 12.55 -0.76 7.07
CA GLU A 13 11.29 -0.07 6.78
C GLU A 13 10.73 0.67 8.00
N GLU A 14 10.74 0.06 9.18
CA GLU A 14 10.34 0.73 10.44
C GLU A 14 11.18 1.97 10.74
N ALA A 15 12.48 1.87 10.49
CA ALA A 15 13.39 2.97 10.72
C ALA A 15 13.16 4.11 9.71
N MET A 16 12.81 3.78 8.45
CA MET A 16 12.50 4.74 7.38
C MET A 16 11.08 5.35 7.49
N PHE A 17 10.12 4.58 7.99
CA PHE A 17 8.70 4.93 8.06
C PHE A 17 8.22 4.76 9.50
N GLN A 18 8.49 5.77 10.34
CA GLN A 18 8.23 5.72 11.79
C GLN A 18 6.78 5.40 12.19
N ASP A 19 5.82 5.56 11.27
CA ASP A 19 4.39 5.32 11.52
C ASP A 19 3.94 3.88 11.23
N ILE A 20 4.84 3.00 10.75
CA ILE A 20 4.49 1.64 10.30
C ILE A 20 5.44 0.62 10.93
N THR A 21 4.97 -0.17 11.90
CA THR A 21 5.68 -1.37 12.41
C THR A 21 5.23 -2.60 11.66
N LEU A 22 6.11 -3.40 11.08
CA LEU A 22 5.71 -4.49 10.16
C LEU A 22 4.95 -5.62 10.83
N GLU A 23 5.20 -5.86 12.12
CA GLU A 23 4.37 -6.78 12.92
C GLU A 23 2.93 -6.25 13.13
N GLY A 24 2.69 -4.94 12.97
CA GLY A 24 1.38 -4.28 13.08
C GLY A 24 0.82 -3.70 11.79
N ALA A 25 1.62 -3.58 10.72
CA ALA A 25 1.34 -2.76 9.54
C ALA A 25 0.32 -3.39 8.60
N LEU A 26 0.45 -4.69 8.36
CA LEU A 26 -0.33 -5.39 7.34
C LEU A 26 -1.56 -6.07 7.94
N ILE A 27 -1.44 -6.61 9.16
CA ILE A 27 -2.53 -7.36 9.82
C ILE A 27 -2.90 -6.81 11.21
N GLY A 28 -2.31 -5.69 11.65
CA GLY A 28 -2.52 -5.15 13.00
C GLY A 28 -1.80 -5.96 14.10
N THR A 29 -1.71 -5.40 15.30
CA THR A 29 -1.23 -6.12 16.50
C THR A 29 -2.29 -7.11 17.01
N PRO A 30 -1.94 -8.13 17.80
CA PRO A 30 -2.93 -9.00 18.45
C PRO A 30 -3.99 -8.23 19.26
N ALA A 31 -3.55 -7.18 19.97
CA ALA A 31 -4.42 -6.36 20.79
C ALA A 31 -5.41 -5.53 19.96
N THR A 32 -4.99 -4.98 18.81
CA THR A 32 -5.90 -4.25 17.91
C THR A 32 -6.85 -5.21 17.22
N ARG A 33 -6.37 -6.35 16.70
CA ARG A 33 -7.24 -7.37 16.06
C ARG A 33 -8.35 -7.87 16.98
N ALA A 34 -8.04 -8.11 18.25
CA ALA A 34 -9.01 -8.58 19.23
C ALA A 34 -10.12 -7.56 19.56
N ARG A 35 -9.94 -6.28 19.20
CA ARG A 35 -10.90 -5.20 19.45
C ARG A 35 -11.72 -4.80 18.22
N ILE A 36 -11.38 -5.30 17.03
CA ILE A 36 -12.11 -4.95 15.80
C ILE A 36 -13.54 -5.46 15.90
N THR A 37 -14.50 -4.56 15.74
CA THR A 37 -15.93 -4.86 15.70
C THR A 37 -16.44 -4.95 14.27
N ARG A 38 -17.69 -5.40 14.09
CA ARG A 38 -18.34 -5.39 12.78
C ARG A 38 -18.56 -3.96 12.29
N GLU A 39 -18.89 -3.06 13.19
CA GLU A 39 -19.14 -1.66 12.93
C GLU A 39 -17.88 -0.97 12.39
N ASP A 40 -16.71 -1.27 12.97
CA ASP A 40 -15.42 -0.79 12.47
C ASP A 40 -15.16 -1.24 11.02
N LEU A 41 -15.50 -2.49 10.69
CA LEU A 41 -15.36 -3.00 9.32
C LEU A 41 -16.30 -2.28 8.36
N GLN A 42 -17.56 -2.08 8.75
CA GLN A 42 -18.52 -1.36 7.92
C GLN A 42 -18.08 0.07 7.65
N GLU A 43 -17.61 0.78 8.68
CA GLU A 43 -17.09 2.13 8.53
C GLU A 43 -15.84 2.15 7.65
N TYR A 44 -14.93 1.20 7.81
CA TYR A 44 -13.73 1.09 6.99
C TYR A 44 -14.07 0.88 5.50
N TYR A 45 -14.97 -0.05 5.17
CA TYR A 45 -15.39 -0.28 3.79
C TYR A 45 -16.11 0.94 3.20
N ALA A 46 -17.06 1.53 3.95
CA ALA A 46 -17.78 2.71 3.50
C ALA A 46 -16.85 3.90 3.21
N ARG A 47 -15.78 4.04 3.99
CA ARG A 47 -14.82 5.14 3.86
C ARG A 47 -13.78 4.93 2.76
N ASN A 48 -13.32 3.69 2.53
CA ASN A 48 -12.14 3.43 1.69
C ASN A 48 -12.45 2.74 0.35
N TYR A 49 -13.56 2.01 0.23
CA TYR A 49 -13.97 1.31 -1.00
C TYR A 49 -14.91 2.18 -1.85
N VAL A 50 -14.50 3.42 -2.06
CA VAL A 50 -15.19 4.40 -2.90
C VAL A 50 -14.68 4.32 -4.33
N THR A 51 -15.51 4.72 -5.30
CA THR A 51 -15.20 4.53 -6.72
C THR A 51 -14.05 5.40 -7.20
N SER A 52 -13.82 6.55 -6.57
CA SER A 52 -12.63 7.40 -6.81
C SER A 52 -11.30 6.77 -6.35
N ASN A 53 -11.35 5.69 -5.55
CA ASN A 53 -10.19 5.02 -4.96
C ASN A 53 -10.00 3.57 -5.47
N VAL A 54 -10.78 3.14 -6.45
CA VAL A 54 -10.72 1.77 -7.02
C VAL A 54 -10.32 1.83 -8.49
N SER A 55 -9.46 0.91 -8.91
CA SER A 55 -9.12 0.70 -10.32
C SER A 55 -9.39 -0.76 -10.72
N LEU A 56 -10.16 -0.96 -11.79
CA LEU A 56 -10.42 -2.28 -12.36
C LEU A 56 -9.46 -2.51 -13.54
N VAL A 57 -8.72 -3.61 -13.49
CA VAL A 57 -7.72 -3.96 -14.51
C VAL A 57 -8.17 -5.21 -15.25
N PHE A 58 -8.32 -5.10 -16.57
CA PHE A 58 -8.71 -6.18 -17.46
C PHE A 58 -7.54 -6.56 -18.36
N THR A 59 -7.21 -7.84 -18.48
CA THR A 59 -6.10 -8.34 -19.31
C THR A 59 -6.55 -9.56 -20.13
N GLY A 60 -6.03 -9.67 -21.36
CA GLY A 60 -6.34 -10.77 -22.28
C GLY A 60 -7.24 -10.36 -23.45
N ALA A 61 -7.99 -11.32 -24.01
CA ALA A 61 -8.86 -11.12 -25.17
C ALA A 61 -10.19 -10.45 -24.80
N VAL A 62 -10.12 -9.20 -24.35
CA VAL A 62 -11.26 -8.39 -23.95
C VAL A 62 -11.12 -6.98 -24.53
N SER A 63 -12.16 -6.50 -25.20
CA SER A 63 -12.21 -5.13 -25.70
C SER A 63 -12.61 -4.15 -24.58
N VAL A 64 -12.34 -2.87 -24.79
CA VAL A 64 -12.73 -1.81 -23.83
C VAL A 64 -14.25 -1.76 -23.65
N GLU A 65 -15.01 -1.97 -24.73
CA GLU A 65 -16.47 -1.97 -24.72
C GLU A 65 -17.02 -3.15 -23.94
N GLN A 66 -16.42 -4.34 -24.11
CA GLN A 66 -16.76 -5.54 -23.34
C GLN A 66 -16.45 -5.34 -21.86
N ALA A 67 -15.27 -4.82 -21.53
CA ALA A 67 -14.90 -4.50 -20.15
C ALA A 67 -15.88 -3.49 -19.53
N ARG A 68 -16.23 -2.42 -20.26
CA ARG A 68 -17.19 -1.43 -19.78
C ARG A 68 -18.57 -2.03 -19.55
N ALA A 69 -19.08 -2.84 -20.47
CA ALA A 69 -20.35 -3.52 -20.29
C ALA A 69 -20.37 -4.40 -19.04
N LEU A 70 -19.28 -5.13 -18.76
CA LEU A 70 -19.12 -5.93 -17.54
C LEU A 70 -19.13 -5.07 -16.26
N VAL A 71 -18.49 -3.90 -16.29
CA VAL A 71 -18.50 -2.98 -15.14
C VAL A 71 -19.92 -2.46 -14.86
N GLU A 72 -20.63 -2.04 -15.90
CA GLU A 72 -21.99 -1.50 -15.79
C GLU A 72 -23.01 -2.59 -15.37
N GLU A 73 -22.86 -3.81 -15.87
CA GLU A 73 -23.80 -4.91 -15.58
C GLU A 73 -23.52 -5.60 -14.24
N ALA A 74 -22.27 -6.00 -13.97
CA ALA A 74 -21.94 -6.85 -12.84
C ALA A 74 -21.59 -6.06 -11.59
N TYR A 75 -20.77 -5.02 -11.73
CA TYR A 75 -20.26 -4.27 -10.58
C TYR A 75 -21.16 -3.10 -10.19
N ARG A 76 -21.92 -2.54 -11.15
CA ARG A 76 -22.89 -1.45 -10.94
C ARG A 76 -22.31 -0.32 -10.09
N LEU A 77 -21.03 0.00 -10.31
CA LEU A 77 -20.33 1.01 -9.55
C LEU A 77 -20.98 2.37 -9.82
N PRO A 78 -21.41 3.11 -8.79
CA PRO A 78 -21.92 4.47 -9.00
C PRO A 78 -20.81 5.38 -9.56
N PRO A 79 -21.16 6.49 -10.21
CA PRO A 79 -20.15 7.49 -10.55
C PRO A 79 -19.52 8.06 -9.28
N ALA A 80 -18.21 8.33 -9.32
CA ALA A 80 -17.50 8.94 -8.21
C ALA A 80 -18.10 10.31 -7.87
N LEU A 81 -18.48 10.48 -6.60
CA LEU A 81 -18.94 11.76 -6.09
C LEU A 81 -17.74 12.69 -5.83
N PRO A 82 -17.88 14.02 -6.02
CA PRO A 82 -16.79 14.98 -5.76
C PRO A 82 -16.25 14.96 -4.33
N GLU A 83 -17.05 14.48 -3.38
CA GLU A 83 -16.73 14.36 -1.96
C GLU A 83 -16.05 13.03 -1.58
N GLU A 84 -15.94 12.07 -2.51
CA GLU A 84 -15.24 10.81 -2.26
C GLU A 84 -13.75 11.06 -2.04
N ALA A 85 -13.29 10.86 -0.80
CA ALA A 85 -11.89 11.01 -0.45
C ALA A 85 -11.02 9.97 -1.15
N VAL A 86 -9.97 10.44 -1.81
CA VAL A 86 -8.88 9.58 -2.28
C VAL A 86 -8.03 9.20 -1.08
N ALA A 87 -7.54 7.95 -1.04
CA ALA A 87 -6.62 7.53 0.01
C ALA A 87 -5.44 8.52 0.10
N PRO A 88 -5.04 8.93 1.31
CA PRO A 88 -3.96 9.88 1.49
C PRO A 88 -2.68 9.33 0.85
N ALA A 89 -1.88 10.22 0.24
CA ALA A 89 -0.57 9.85 -0.26
C ALA A 89 0.27 9.26 0.87
N MET A 90 1.05 8.22 0.55
CA MET A 90 1.95 7.58 1.51
C MET A 90 2.92 8.63 2.07
N GLN A 91 3.16 8.59 3.39
CA GLN A 91 4.06 9.52 4.03
C GLN A 91 5.49 9.36 3.47
N SER A 92 6.17 10.49 3.31
CA SER A 92 7.57 10.50 2.91
C SER A 92 8.43 9.80 3.94
N ALA A 93 9.34 8.94 3.49
CA ALA A 93 10.34 8.33 4.35
C ALA A 93 11.19 9.41 5.03
N GLN A 94 11.53 9.17 6.30
CA GLN A 94 12.46 10.01 7.04
C GLN A 94 13.89 9.59 6.71
N TYR A 95 14.75 10.56 6.38
CA TYR A 95 16.16 10.32 6.05
C TYR A 95 17.07 11.37 6.71
N PRO A 96 18.33 11.04 7.04
CA PRO A 96 18.93 9.70 7.03
C PRO A 96 18.55 8.90 8.27
N VAL A 97 18.53 7.56 8.15
CA VAL A 97 18.28 6.67 9.29
C VAL A 97 19.52 5.83 9.55
N VAL A 98 20.06 5.91 10.77
CA VAL A 98 21.20 5.13 11.21
C VAL A 98 20.78 4.26 12.38
N GLN A 99 20.67 2.95 12.14
CA GLN A 99 20.35 1.97 13.18
C GLN A 99 21.52 1.01 13.35
N GLN A 100 22.03 0.91 14.57
CA GLN A 100 23.08 -0.03 14.94
C GLN A 100 22.45 -1.18 15.75
N THR A 101 22.56 -2.41 15.27
CA THR A 101 22.12 -3.60 16.01
C THR A 101 23.28 -4.58 16.20
N ARG A 102 23.30 -5.28 17.33
CA ARG A 102 24.29 -6.34 17.57
C ARG A 102 23.89 -7.57 16.76
N ALA A 103 24.70 -7.92 15.77
CA ALA A 103 24.50 -9.10 14.94
C ALA A 103 25.78 -9.92 14.85
N HIS A 104 25.66 -11.23 14.63
CA HIS A 104 26.80 -12.13 14.42
C HIS A 104 27.52 -11.88 13.08
N VAL A 105 26.90 -11.08 12.21
CA VAL A 105 27.38 -10.68 10.88
C VAL A 105 26.93 -9.24 10.61
N THR A 106 27.75 -8.46 9.90
CA THR A 106 27.43 -7.08 9.53
C THR A 106 26.55 -7.07 8.28
N PHE A 107 25.45 -6.33 8.32
CA PHE A 107 24.64 -6.00 7.15
C PHE A 107 24.54 -4.49 7.00
N VAL A 108 24.61 -4.00 5.76
CA VAL A 108 24.43 -2.58 5.42
C VAL A 108 23.36 -2.51 4.33
N THR A 109 22.30 -1.73 4.59
CA THR A 109 21.22 -1.47 3.63
C THR A 109 21.26 0.01 3.28
N LEU A 110 21.27 0.33 1.99
CA LEU A 110 21.25 1.70 1.47
C LEU A 110 19.94 1.91 0.70
N GLY A 111 19.21 2.97 1.03
CA GLY A 111 18.02 3.40 0.32
C GLY A 111 18.16 4.84 -0.14
N TYR A 112 17.59 5.16 -1.30
CA TYR A 112 17.58 6.51 -1.86
C TYR A 112 16.13 6.92 -2.13
N PRO A 113 15.75 8.19 -1.90
CA PRO A 113 14.45 8.68 -2.30
C PRO A 113 14.33 8.60 -3.83
N VAL A 114 13.31 7.89 -4.30
CA VAL A 114 12.91 7.93 -5.72
C VAL A 114 11.85 9.02 -5.85
N PRO A 115 12.04 10.05 -6.69
CA PRO A 115 11.05 11.11 -6.85
C PRO A 115 9.73 10.51 -7.33
N HIS A 116 8.64 10.83 -6.63
CA HIS A 116 7.29 10.35 -6.92
C HIS A 116 6.76 10.83 -8.30
N GLU A 117 7.40 11.84 -8.89
CA GLU A 117 6.82 12.62 -9.98
C GLU A 117 6.98 12.03 -11.39
N GLU A 118 7.81 11.02 -11.61
CA GLU A 118 7.83 10.38 -12.92
C GLU A 118 6.72 9.31 -13.03
N ARG A 119 5.45 9.75 -13.02
CA ARG A 119 4.35 8.97 -13.65
C ARG A 119 4.67 8.61 -15.11
N ALA A 120 5.64 9.28 -15.71
CA ALA A 120 6.23 8.97 -17.00
C ALA A 120 7.18 7.75 -16.97
N THR A 121 7.77 7.33 -15.84
CA THR A 121 8.69 6.17 -15.81
C THR A 121 7.97 4.89 -16.24
N CYS A 122 6.74 4.64 -15.76
CA CYS A 122 5.94 3.50 -16.23
C CYS A 122 5.64 3.59 -17.74
N ARG A 123 5.42 4.81 -18.26
CA ARG A 123 5.15 5.06 -19.68
C ARG A 123 6.42 4.89 -20.54
N ALA A 124 7.57 5.31 -20.02
CA ALA A 124 8.88 5.17 -20.64
C ALA A 124 9.33 3.71 -20.67
N VAL A 125 9.12 2.96 -19.58
CA VAL A 125 9.37 1.52 -19.52
C VAL A 125 8.43 0.77 -20.46
N ALA A 126 7.13 1.12 -20.50
CA ALA A 126 6.18 0.53 -21.43
C ALA A 126 6.53 0.80 -22.91
N SER A 127 7.19 1.92 -23.23
CA SER A 127 7.65 2.22 -24.61
C SER A 127 8.91 1.48 -25.04
N LEU A 128 9.56 0.73 -24.14
CA LEU A 128 10.72 -0.12 -24.44
C LEU A 128 10.34 -1.58 -24.75
N LEU A 129 9.07 -1.93 -24.61
CA LEU A 129 8.49 -3.25 -24.94
C LEU A 129 7.68 -3.15 -26.23
#